data_AF-A0A484CE18-F1
#
_entry.id   AF-A0A484CE18-F1
#
_cell.length_a   1.000
_cell.length_b   1.000
_cell.length_c   1.000
_cell.angle_alpha   90.00
_cell.angle_beta   90.00
_cell.angle_gamma   90.00
#
_symmetry.space_group_name_H-M   'P 1'
#
loop_
_entity.id
_entity.type
_entity.pdbx_description
1 polymer ?
#
loop_
_entity_poly.entity_id
_entity_poly.type
_entity_poly.pdbx_seq_one_letter_code
_entity_poly.pdbx_strand_id
1 'polypeptide(L)'
;MGLRSAWLFCLNDASSLVHSMKSSGQRGWPACHTRFDCSICQLLRCIFFVSHYLTETYLIGSMKYAKYLEGYSTDGVRHVYKKACTIHLPKKPAIHLLWAAFEEQQGNVEEARGILKSLEAAVPGLAMVRLRRVSLERRHGNLEETEALLREAMESAKNATETSFYAVKLARQMMKVQRSLSKARKVLLDAIEKDQTSPKLYLNLLELEYSGDVTQNEAEILACFDRALNSQMPLESRLLFCQRKVEFLEDFGSDINVLVAAYEEHQKLQKESEPTKRKAENGYDSSQEPDAKRQRVDDGSPDAANAVADTQANNSAYNNWYQQQYGGWGQNSWGQYNQYAQYNQYYPPPPT
;
A
#
# COMPACT_ATOMS: atom_id res chain seq x y z
N MET A 1 -36.92 27.00 7.19
CA MET A 1 -36.12 26.95 5.94
C MET A 1 -34.71 27.54 6.08
N GLY A 2 -34.49 28.66 6.79
CA GLY A 2 -33.24 29.45 6.71
C GLY A 2 -31.88 28.75 6.91
N LEU A 3 -31.76 27.73 7.77
CA LEU A 3 -30.47 27.07 8.04
C LEU A 3 -29.83 26.41 6.80
N ARG A 4 -30.62 25.86 5.88
CA ARG A 4 -30.09 25.30 4.62
C ARG A 4 -29.58 26.40 3.68
N SER A 5 -30.28 27.53 3.62
CA SER A 5 -29.89 28.68 2.79
C SER A 5 -28.55 29.25 3.25
N ALA A 6 -28.37 29.46 4.56
CA ALA A 6 -27.11 29.92 5.13
C ALA A 6 -25.94 28.96 4.84
N TRP A 7 -26.16 27.64 4.98
CA TRP A 7 -25.15 26.63 4.66
C TRP A 7 -24.72 26.65 3.19
N LEU A 8 -25.65 26.74 2.22
CA LEU A 8 -25.30 26.81 0.80
C LEU A 8 -24.59 28.12 0.45
N PHE A 9 -25.03 29.25 1.00
CA PHE A 9 -24.43 30.56 0.71
C PHE A 9 -22.95 30.60 1.15
N CYS A 10 -22.68 30.27 2.42
CA CYS A 10 -21.32 30.24 2.96
C CYS A 10 -20.42 29.20 2.29
N LEU A 11 -20.95 28.07 1.81
CA LEU A 11 -20.18 27.07 1.05
C LEU A 11 -19.79 27.57 -0.35
N ASN A 12 -20.66 28.30 -1.04
CA ASN A 12 -20.35 28.84 -2.37
C ASN A 12 -19.30 29.96 -2.29
N ASP A 13 -19.43 30.90 -1.35
CA ASP A 13 -18.45 31.98 -1.18
C ASP A 13 -17.07 31.44 -0.77
N ALA A 14 -17.03 30.47 0.16
CA ALA A 14 -15.77 29.80 0.54
C ALA A 14 -15.15 29.01 -0.63
N SER A 15 -15.97 28.35 -1.46
CA SER A 15 -15.50 27.64 -2.66
C SER A 15 -14.92 28.59 -3.71
N SER A 16 -15.53 29.77 -3.89
CA SER A 16 -15.05 30.83 -4.78
C SER A 16 -13.67 31.34 -4.36
N LEU A 17 -13.51 31.68 -3.07
CA LEU A 17 -12.22 32.07 -2.47
C LEU A 17 -11.15 30.99 -2.66
N VAL A 18 -11.47 29.72 -2.43
CA VAL A 18 -10.52 28.60 -2.60
C VAL A 18 -10.13 28.38 -4.07
N HIS A 19 -11.00 28.68 -5.04
CA HIS A 19 -10.62 28.66 -6.46
C HIS A 19 -9.67 29.83 -6.80
N SER A 20 -9.95 31.04 -6.31
CA SER A 20 -9.06 32.20 -6.47
C SER A 20 -7.65 31.95 -5.90
N MET A 21 -7.56 31.30 -4.73
CA MET A 21 -6.27 30.87 -4.14
C MET A 21 -5.56 29.75 -4.91
N LYS A 22 -6.27 28.95 -5.71
CA LYS A 22 -5.64 27.94 -6.59
C LYS A 22 -5.07 28.57 -7.86
N SER A 23 -5.73 29.56 -8.44
CA SER A 23 -5.25 30.27 -9.63
C SER A 23 -3.97 31.08 -9.39
N SER A 24 -3.66 31.47 -8.14
CA SER A 24 -2.44 32.20 -7.79
C SER A 24 -1.23 31.32 -7.44
N GLY A 25 -1.37 29.99 -7.47
CA GLY A 25 -0.27 29.04 -7.25
C GLY A 25 0.30 28.97 -5.82
N GLN A 26 -0.23 29.74 -4.87
CA GLN A 26 0.32 29.83 -3.51
C GLN A 26 0.00 28.58 -2.67
N ARG A 27 1.00 27.73 -2.42
CA ARG A 27 0.94 26.64 -1.44
C ARG A 27 1.22 27.16 -0.02
N GLY A 28 0.32 28.01 0.47
CA GLY A 28 0.32 28.56 1.82
C GLY A 28 -0.83 29.54 2.01
N TRP A 29 -1.21 29.82 3.26
CA TRP A 29 -2.02 31.01 3.54
C TRP A 29 -1.10 32.24 3.34
N PRO A 30 -1.51 33.26 2.56
CA PRO A 30 -0.70 34.45 2.37
C PRO A 30 -0.43 35.14 3.71
N ALA A 31 0.76 35.73 3.85
CA ALA A 31 1.10 36.53 5.01
C ALA A 31 0.12 37.71 5.14
N CYS A 32 -0.63 37.76 6.23
CA CYS A 32 -1.64 38.78 6.47
C CYS A 32 -0.95 40.12 6.76
N HIS A 33 -0.84 40.97 5.74
CA HIS A 33 -0.18 42.28 5.86
C HIS A 33 -1.05 43.35 6.55
N THR A 34 -2.36 43.11 6.75
CA THR A 34 -3.21 44.00 7.56
C THR A 34 -3.92 43.27 8.71
N ARG A 35 -4.36 44.07 9.69
CA ARG A 35 -5.11 43.60 10.88
C ARG A 35 -6.49 43.02 10.52
N PHE A 36 -7.09 43.44 9.40
CA PHE A 36 -8.37 42.91 8.91
C PHE A 36 -8.20 41.54 8.25
N ASP A 37 -7.16 41.33 7.43
CA ASP A 37 -6.87 40.04 6.80
C ASP A 37 -6.70 38.93 7.85
N CYS A 38 -5.99 39.26 8.94
CA CYS A 38 -5.76 38.36 10.06
C CYS A 38 -7.07 37.94 10.73
N SER A 39 -7.98 38.90 11.00
CA SER A 39 -9.31 38.61 11.57
C SER A 39 -10.16 37.71 10.68
N ILE A 40 -10.18 37.96 9.36
CA ILE A 40 -10.93 37.14 8.40
C ILE A 40 -10.32 35.72 8.33
N CYS A 41 -8.99 35.61 8.23
CA CYS A 41 -8.31 34.31 8.22
C CYS A 41 -8.54 33.52 9.51
N GLN A 42 -8.58 34.18 10.68
CA GLN A 42 -8.85 33.53 11.96
C GLN A 42 -10.31 33.07 12.06
N LEU A 43 -11.27 33.87 11.57
CA LEU A 43 -12.69 33.51 11.54
C LEU A 43 -12.97 32.37 10.55
N LEU A 44 -12.32 32.36 9.37
CA LEU A 44 -12.36 31.24 8.42
C LEU A 44 -11.75 29.95 9.01
N ARG A 45 -10.64 30.04 9.74
CA ARG A 45 -10.05 28.89 10.47
C ARG A 45 -11.00 28.35 11.53
N CYS A 46 -11.67 29.22 12.29
CA CYS A 46 -12.69 28.82 13.26
C CYS A 46 -13.88 28.11 12.58
N ILE A 47 -14.42 28.67 11.48
CA ILE A 47 -15.50 28.03 10.71
C ILE A 47 -15.06 26.67 10.16
N PHE A 48 -13.85 26.55 9.61
CA PHE A 48 -13.33 25.28 9.10
C PHE A 48 -13.17 24.24 10.21
N PHE A 49 -12.60 24.63 11.36
CA PHE A 49 -12.42 23.75 12.51
C PHE A 49 -13.75 23.27 13.09
N VAL A 50 -14.71 24.20 13.30
CA VAL A 50 -16.06 23.88 13.77
C VAL A 50 -16.78 22.96 12.77
N SER A 51 -16.73 23.27 11.47
CA SER A 51 -17.32 22.44 10.42
C SER A 51 -16.71 21.04 10.40
N HIS A 52 -15.38 20.91 10.43
CA HIS A 52 -14.72 19.61 10.48
C HIS A 52 -15.11 18.81 11.73
N TYR A 53 -15.09 19.44 12.91
CA TYR A 53 -15.49 18.84 14.18
C TYR A 53 -16.96 18.38 14.17
N LEU A 54 -17.88 19.17 13.58
CA LEU A 54 -19.27 18.75 13.37
C LEU A 54 -19.38 17.56 12.42
N THR A 55 -18.61 17.51 11.32
CA THR A 55 -18.64 16.33 10.43
C THR A 55 -18.11 15.07 11.11
N GLU A 56 -17.07 15.18 11.93
CA GLU A 56 -16.44 14.02 12.59
C GLU A 56 -17.26 13.53 13.80
N THR A 57 -17.84 14.44 14.58
CA THR A 57 -18.78 14.06 15.66
C THR A 57 -20.07 13.48 15.08
N TYR A 58 -20.60 14.01 13.98
CA TYR A 58 -21.76 13.43 13.30
C TYR A 58 -21.46 12.04 12.69
N LEU A 59 -20.26 11.84 12.13
CA LEU A 59 -19.77 10.54 11.67
C LEU A 59 -19.73 9.53 12.83
N ILE A 60 -19.05 9.86 13.93
CA ILE A 60 -18.93 9.00 15.12
C ILE A 60 -20.29 8.72 15.75
N GLY A 61 -21.17 9.73 15.84
CA GLY A 61 -22.53 9.58 16.34
C GLY A 61 -23.37 8.64 15.47
N SER A 62 -23.32 8.80 14.14
CA SER A 62 -24.05 7.96 13.19
C SER A 62 -23.61 6.50 13.25
N MET A 63 -22.30 6.22 13.31
CA MET A 63 -21.78 4.86 13.44
C MET A 63 -22.16 4.21 14.77
N LYS A 64 -22.06 4.95 15.89
CA LYS A 64 -22.47 4.45 17.22
C LYS A 64 -23.98 4.17 17.28
N TYR A 65 -24.79 5.03 16.68
CA TYR A 65 -26.25 4.87 16.67
C TYR A 65 -26.71 3.76 15.73
N ALA A 66 -26.08 3.59 14.56
CA ALA A 66 -26.26 2.42 13.70
C ALA A 66 -25.94 1.13 14.47
N LYS A 67 -24.77 1.04 15.11
CA LYS A 67 -24.39 -0.14 15.90
C LYS A 67 -25.31 -0.41 17.11
N TYR A 68 -25.87 0.63 17.71
CA TYR A 68 -26.92 0.44 18.73
C TYR A 68 -28.19 -0.18 18.14
N LEU A 69 -28.61 0.26 16.94
CA LEU A 69 -29.82 -0.25 16.27
C LEU A 69 -29.67 -1.64 15.63
N GLU A 70 -28.45 -2.15 15.42
CA GLU A 70 -28.18 -3.51 14.89
C GLU A 70 -28.96 -4.60 15.65
N GLY A 71 -29.10 -4.47 16.97
CA GLY A 71 -29.85 -5.41 17.82
C GLY A 71 -31.38 -5.20 17.89
N TYR A 72 -31.94 -4.21 17.17
CA TYR A 72 -33.36 -3.84 17.26
C TYR A 72 -34.08 -3.74 15.90
N SER A 73 -33.45 -3.16 14.87
CA SER A 73 -34.09 -2.94 13.58
C SER A 73 -33.09 -2.70 12.45
N THR A 74 -33.05 -3.61 11.49
CA THR A 74 -32.25 -3.50 10.26
C THR A 74 -32.66 -2.31 9.40
N ASP A 75 -33.95 -2.01 9.29
CA ASP A 75 -34.45 -0.81 8.60
C ASP A 75 -34.11 0.49 9.34
N GLY A 76 -34.04 0.45 10.68
CA GLY A 76 -33.52 1.56 11.48
C GLY A 76 -32.05 1.86 11.14
N VAL A 77 -31.21 0.83 11.10
CA VAL A 77 -29.79 0.93 10.69
C VAL A 77 -29.67 1.48 9.27
N ARG A 78 -30.43 0.91 8.32
CA ARG A 78 -30.50 1.37 6.92
C ARG A 78 -30.88 2.84 6.80
N HIS A 79 -31.90 3.28 7.54
CA HIS A 79 -32.32 4.69 7.54
C HIS A 79 -31.22 5.60 8.06
N VAL A 80 -30.54 5.24 9.16
CA VAL A 80 -29.43 6.02 9.73
C VAL A 80 -28.29 6.16 8.74
N TYR A 81 -27.81 5.05 8.14
CA TYR A 81 -26.76 5.09 7.14
C TYR A 81 -27.16 5.90 5.90
N LYS A 82 -28.32 5.61 5.30
CA LYS A 82 -28.81 6.31 4.11
C LYS A 82 -28.93 7.82 4.34
N LYS A 83 -29.47 8.24 5.49
CA LYS A 83 -29.57 9.66 5.90
C LYS A 83 -28.20 10.30 6.09
N ALA A 84 -27.31 9.64 6.82
CA ALA A 84 -25.98 10.17 7.11
C ALA A 84 -25.12 10.33 5.84
N CYS A 85 -25.13 9.30 4.97
CA CYS A 85 -24.44 9.32 3.68
C CYS A 85 -25.02 10.38 2.72
N THR A 86 -26.33 10.38 2.46
CA THR A 86 -26.93 11.23 1.41
C THR A 86 -27.07 12.70 1.78
N ILE A 87 -27.27 13.04 3.07
CA ILE A 87 -27.56 14.42 3.50
C ILE A 87 -26.36 15.09 4.17
N HIS A 88 -25.64 14.37 5.03
CA HIS A 88 -24.69 14.98 5.97
C HIS A 88 -23.22 14.79 5.58
N LEU A 89 -22.87 13.62 5.05
CA LEU A 89 -21.48 13.20 4.83
C LEU A 89 -21.18 12.67 3.41
N PRO A 90 -21.75 13.20 2.30
CA PRO A 90 -21.72 12.59 0.96
C PRO A 90 -20.32 12.41 0.33
N LYS A 91 -19.26 12.93 0.95
CA LYS A 91 -17.87 12.79 0.50
C LYS A 91 -16.93 12.17 1.55
N LYS A 92 -17.45 11.70 2.71
CA LYS A 92 -16.65 10.96 3.71
C LYS A 92 -16.77 9.45 3.41
N PRO A 93 -15.68 8.75 3.01
CA PRO A 93 -15.76 7.36 2.57
C PRO A 93 -16.13 6.39 3.69
N ALA A 94 -15.63 6.61 4.91
CA ALA A 94 -15.77 5.66 6.03
C ALA A 94 -17.21 5.18 6.26
N ILE A 95 -18.17 6.10 6.31
CA ILE A 95 -19.59 5.74 6.55
C ILE A 95 -20.27 5.07 5.35
N HIS A 96 -19.87 5.40 4.12
CA HIS A 96 -20.36 4.72 2.92
C HIS A 96 -19.81 3.28 2.81
N LEU A 97 -18.56 3.07 3.23
CA LEU A 97 -17.90 1.76 3.26
C LEU A 97 -18.43 0.83 4.38
N LEU A 98 -19.03 1.43 5.43
CA LEU A 98 -19.81 0.74 6.45
C LEU A 98 -21.24 0.46 5.97
N TRP A 99 -21.93 1.43 5.36
CA TRP A 99 -23.27 1.22 4.81
C TRP A 99 -23.29 0.10 3.75
N ALA A 100 -22.36 0.12 2.79
CA ALA A 100 -22.26 -0.93 1.79
C ALA A 100 -21.97 -2.31 2.40
N ALA A 101 -21.19 -2.37 3.50
CA ALA A 101 -20.93 -3.63 4.20
C ALA A 101 -22.14 -4.12 5.01
N PHE A 102 -22.92 -3.19 5.57
CA PHE A 102 -24.19 -3.52 6.22
C PHE A 102 -25.19 -4.08 5.21
N GLU A 103 -25.40 -3.44 4.05
CA GLU A 103 -26.31 -3.97 3.03
C GLU A 103 -25.83 -5.33 2.49
N GLU A 104 -24.53 -5.51 2.29
CA GLU A 104 -23.93 -6.81 1.96
C GLU A 104 -24.21 -7.88 3.04
N GLN A 105 -24.09 -7.55 4.33
CA GLN A 105 -24.46 -8.43 5.44
C GLN A 105 -25.96 -8.75 5.49
N GLN A 106 -26.83 -7.86 4.98
CA GLN A 106 -28.26 -8.12 4.83
C GLN A 106 -28.61 -8.87 3.53
N GLY A 107 -27.63 -9.22 2.69
CA GLY A 107 -27.83 -9.86 1.38
C GLY A 107 -28.21 -8.90 0.24
N ASN A 108 -28.29 -7.58 0.48
CA ASN A 108 -28.62 -6.55 -0.51
C ASN A 108 -27.39 -6.14 -1.33
N VAL A 109 -26.83 -7.10 -2.09
CA VAL A 109 -25.58 -6.91 -2.85
C VAL A 109 -25.70 -5.79 -3.87
N GLU A 110 -26.84 -5.65 -4.53
CA GLU A 110 -27.11 -4.64 -5.56
C GLU A 110 -27.11 -3.20 -5.00
N GLU A 111 -27.67 -2.97 -3.80
CA GLU A 111 -27.58 -1.66 -3.11
C GLU A 111 -26.13 -1.44 -2.65
N ALA A 112 -25.41 -2.46 -2.15
CA ALA A 112 -23.99 -2.35 -1.82
C ALA A 112 -23.12 -1.94 -3.03
N ARG A 113 -23.37 -2.52 -4.21
CA ARG A 113 -22.76 -2.10 -5.49
C ARG A 113 -23.10 -0.64 -5.83
N GLY A 114 -24.37 -0.26 -5.70
CA GLY A 114 -24.86 1.10 -5.95
C GLY A 114 -24.18 2.15 -5.05
N ILE A 115 -24.11 1.89 -3.75
CA ILE A 115 -23.45 2.75 -2.75
C ILE A 115 -21.98 2.95 -3.11
N LEU A 116 -21.24 1.87 -3.41
CA LEU A 116 -19.82 1.97 -3.72
C LEU A 116 -19.54 2.65 -5.07
N LYS A 117 -20.37 2.40 -6.10
CA LYS A 117 -20.27 3.07 -7.41
C LYS A 117 -20.57 4.57 -7.29
N SER A 118 -21.56 4.95 -6.48
CA SER A 118 -21.89 6.34 -6.16
C SER A 118 -20.76 7.04 -5.38
N LEU A 119 -20.20 6.36 -4.37
CA LEU A 119 -19.05 6.88 -3.59
C LEU A 119 -17.83 7.13 -4.48
N GLU A 120 -17.52 6.24 -5.41
CA GLU A 120 -16.38 6.40 -6.31
C GLU A 120 -16.56 7.58 -7.27
N ALA A 121 -17.77 7.79 -7.80
CA ALA A 121 -18.10 8.97 -8.60
C ALA A 121 -18.03 10.27 -7.78
N ALA A 122 -18.36 10.22 -6.49
CA ALA A 122 -18.28 11.37 -5.58
C ALA A 122 -16.85 11.68 -5.10
N VAL A 123 -15.96 10.69 -5.06
CA VAL A 123 -14.57 10.78 -4.57
C VAL A 123 -13.60 9.98 -5.48
N PRO A 124 -13.38 10.43 -6.74
CA PRO A 124 -12.58 9.70 -7.72
C PRO A 124 -11.08 9.69 -7.39
N GLY A 125 -10.39 8.62 -7.81
CA GLY A 125 -8.95 8.39 -7.51
C GLY A 125 -8.67 7.84 -6.11
N LEU A 126 -9.70 7.56 -5.31
CA LEU A 126 -9.52 6.99 -3.97
C LEU A 126 -9.44 5.45 -4.02
N ALA A 127 -8.23 4.92 -4.15
CA ALA A 127 -7.97 3.49 -4.35
C ALA A 127 -8.68 2.53 -3.37
N MET A 128 -8.87 2.93 -2.10
CA MET A 128 -9.58 2.10 -1.12
C MET A 128 -11.06 1.84 -1.49
N VAL A 129 -11.71 2.73 -2.24
CA VAL A 129 -13.09 2.55 -2.73
C VAL A 129 -13.11 1.56 -3.89
N ARG A 130 -12.21 1.75 -4.86
CA ARG A 130 -12.02 0.83 -6.00
C ARG A 130 -11.77 -0.61 -5.51
N LEU A 131 -10.90 -0.76 -4.52
CA LEU A 131 -10.60 -2.06 -3.91
C LEU A 131 -11.75 -2.63 -3.07
N ARG A 132 -12.66 -1.81 -2.53
CA ARG A 132 -13.88 -2.30 -1.86
C ARG A 132 -14.85 -2.91 -2.87
N ARG A 133 -15.06 -2.27 -4.04
CA ARG A 133 -15.87 -2.82 -5.15
C ARG A 133 -15.30 -4.15 -5.65
N VAL A 134 -14.00 -4.17 -5.98
CA VAL A 134 -13.24 -5.39 -6.33
C VAL A 134 -13.38 -6.49 -5.28
N SER A 135 -13.39 -6.14 -3.99
CA SER A 135 -13.55 -7.12 -2.90
C SER A 135 -14.98 -7.63 -2.74
N LEU A 136 -15.99 -6.84 -3.10
CA LEU A 136 -17.41 -7.22 -3.13
C LEU A 136 -17.65 -8.24 -4.24
N GLU A 137 -17.32 -7.88 -5.49
CA GLU A 137 -17.52 -8.79 -6.64
C GLU A 137 -16.81 -10.14 -6.44
N ARG A 138 -15.59 -10.13 -5.89
CA ARG A 138 -14.86 -11.36 -5.54
C ARG A 138 -15.61 -12.25 -4.54
N ARG A 139 -16.29 -11.69 -3.53
CA ARG A 139 -17.05 -12.49 -2.54
C ARG A 139 -18.31 -13.10 -3.14
N HIS A 140 -18.87 -12.49 -4.19
CA HIS A 140 -20.03 -13.01 -4.91
C HIS A 140 -19.67 -13.80 -6.17
N GLY A 141 -18.40 -14.18 -6.36
CA GLY A 141 -17.95 -15.03 -7.47
C GLY A 141 -17.81 -14.32 -8.83
N ASN A 142 -18.05 -13.01 -8.90
CA ASN A 142 -17.97 -12.20 -10.11
C ASN A 142 -16.51 -11.90 -10.49
N LEU A 143 -15.77 -12.92 -10.91
CA LEU A 143 -14.33 -12.84 -11.21
C LEU A 143 -14.04 -12.01 -12.47
N GLU A 144 -14.96 -11.97 -13.44
CA GLU A 144 -14.83 -11.18 -14.67
C GLU A 144 -14.97 -9.68 -14.38
N GLU A 145 -16.03 -9.26 -13.68
CA GLU A 145 -16.17 -7.89 -13.17
C GLU A 145 -14.99 -7.49 -12.26
N THR A 146 -14.49 -8.42 -11.45
CA THR A 146 -13.30 -8.16 -10.61
C THR A 146 -12.06 -7.83 -11.46
N GLU A 147 -11.88 -8.51 -12.59
CA GLU A 147 -10.80 -8.25 -13.54
C GLU A 147 -11.03 -6.94 -14.31
N ALA A 148 -12.23 -6.72 -14.84
CA ALA A 148 -12.61 -5.48 -15.54
C ALA A 148 -12.42 -4.25 -14.65
N LEU A 149 -12.85 -4.30 -13.38
CA LEU A 149 -12.71 -3.21 -12.43
C LEU A 149 -11.25 -2.87 -12.11
N LEU A 150 -10.32 -3.82 -12.23
CA LEU A 150 -8.89 -3.58 -12.05
C LEU A 150 -8.21 -3.11 -13.35
N ARG A 151 -8.66 -3.57 -14.52
CA ARG A 151 -8.16 -3.09 -15.83
C ARG A 151 -8.54 -1.64 -16.08
N GLU A 152 -9.81 -1.26 -15.89
CA GLU A 152 -10.26 0.14 -15.95
C GLU A 152 -9.49 1.02 -14.94
N ALA A 153 -9.10 0.48 -13.79
CA ALA A 153 -8.28 1.20 -12.81
C ALA A 153 -6.81 1.36 -13.23
N MET A 154 -6.25 0.42 -14.00
CA MET A 154 -4.93 0.55 -14.62
C MET A 154 -4.91 1.56 -15.78
N GLU A 155 -6.02 1.64 -16.53
CA GLU A 155 -6.21 2.53 -17.68
C GLU A 155 -6.54 3.98 -17.29
N SER A 156 -7.29 4.17 -16.19
CA SER A 156 -7.63 5.50 -15.63
C SER A 156 -6.61 6.04 -14.61
N ALA A 157 -5.56 5.27 -14.32
CA ALA A 157 -4.45 5.66 -13.45
C ALA A 157 -3.69 6.87 -14.02
N LYS A 158 -3.30 7.80 -13.14
CA LYS A 158 -2.64 9.07 -13.52
C LYS A 158 -1.12 9.00 -13.54
N ASN A 159 -0.56 7.97 -12.92
CA ASN A 159 0.86 7.82 -12.63
C ASN A 159 1.26 6.35 -12.83
N ALA A 160 2.46 6.09 -13.35
CA ALA A 160 3.00 4.73 -13.50
C ALA A 160 2.89 3.92 -12.19
N THR A 161 3.22 4.53 -11.04
CA THR A 161 3.10 3.90 -9.71
C THR A 161 1.67 3.48 -9.34
N GLU A 162 0.64 4.17 -9.85
CA GLU A 162 -0.77 3.81 -9.66
C GLU A 162 -1.18 2.66 -10.60
N THR A 163 -0.76 2.69 -11.86
CA THR A 163 -0.91 1.55 -12.80
C THR A 163 -0.26 0.28 -12.24
N SER A 164 0.99 0.39 -11.77
CA SER A 164 1.76 -0.68 -11.12
C SER A 164 1.08 -1.21 -9.87
N PHE A 165 0.43 -0.34 -9.08
CA PHE A 165 -0.34 -0.75 -7.92
C PHE A 165 -1.54 -1.62 -8.29
N TYR A 166 -2.36 -1.20 -9.28
CA TYR A 166 -3.50 -2.00 -9.71
C TYR A 166 -3.08 -3.28 -10.44
N ALA A 167 -1.98 -3.26 -11.22
CA ALA A 167 -1.40 -4.45 -11.84
C ALA A 167 -1.01 -5.52 -10.79
N VAL A 168 -0.37 -5.12 -9.70
CA VAL A 168 -0.07 -6.01 -8.56
C VAL A 168 -1.34 -6.61 -7.94
N LYS A 169 -2.42 -5.84 -7.81
CA LYS A 169 -3.70 -6.35 -7.28
C LYS A 169 -4.38 -7.33 -8.26
N LEU A 170 -4.30 -7.09 -9.57
CA LEU A 170 -4.83 -7.97 -10.61
C LEU A 170 -4.05 -9.28 -10.69
N ALA A 171 -2.72 -9.24 -10.73
CA ALA A 171 -1.88 -10.43 -10.73
C ALA A 171 -2.10 -11.31 -9.49
N ARG A 172 -2.25 -10.71 -8.30
CA ARG A 172 -2.59 -11.45 -7.07
C ARG A 172 -3.98 -12.11 -7.12
N GLN A 173 -4.96 -11.45 -7.72
CA GLN A 173 -6.29 -12.04 -7.93
C GLN A 173 -6.21 -13.24 -8.89
N MET A 174 -5.50 -13.10 -10.00
CA MET A 174 -5.28 -14.20 -10.97
C MET A 174 -4.51 -15.38 -10.34
N MET A 175 -3.44 -15.12 -9.60
CA MET A 175 -2.62 -16.13 -8.94
C MET A 175 -3.37 -16.85 -7.80
N LYS A 176 -3.86 -16.13 -6.79
CA LYS A 176 -4.39 -16.74 -5.56
C LYS A 176 -5.85 -17.20 -5.68
N VAL A 177 -6.66 -16.59 -6.57
CA VAL A 177 -8.09 -16.90 -6.74
C VAL A 177 -8.37 -17.67 -8.03
N GLN A 178 -7.98 -17.14 -9.20
CA GLN A 178 -8.19 -17.83 -10.49
C GLN A 178 -7.20 -19.00 -10.73
N ARG A 179 -6.17 -19.16 -9.89
CA ARG A 179 -5.06 -20.13 -10.03
C ARG A 179 -4.33 -20.07 -11.39
N SER A 180 -4.38 -18.91 -12.06
CA SER A 180 -3.82 -18.73 -13.39
C SER A 180 -2.47 -18.00 -13.34
N LEU A 181 -1.40 -18.78 -13.11
CA LEU A 181 -0.03 -18.28 -13.02
C LEU A 181 0.41 -17.58 -14.31
N SER A 182 0.12 -18.16 -15.49
CA SER A 182 0.51 -17.58 -16.79
C SER A 182 -0.14 -16.22 -17.06
N LYS A 183 -1.42 -16.03 -16.73
CA LYS A 183 -2.09 -14.71 -16.81
C LYS A 183 -1.47 -13.71 -15.83
N ALA A 184 -1.22 -14.13 -14.60
CA ALA A 184 -0.63 -13.27 -13.57
C ALA A 184 0.81 -12.84 -13.94
N ARG A 185 1.63 -13.76 -14.45
CA ARG A 185 3.00 -13.50 -14.94
C ARG A 185 2.96 -12.47 -16.07
N LYS A 186 2.07 -12.66 -17.06
CA LYS A 186 1.88 -11.68 -18.14
C LYS A 186 1.50 -10.30 -17.62
N VAL A 187 0.50 -10.18 -16.73
CA VAL A 187 0.07 -8.88 -16.18
C VAL A 187 1.21 -8.15 -15.44
N LEU A 188 2.13 -8.89 -14.82
CA LEU A 188 3.31 -8.30 -14.18
C LEU A 188 4.38 -7.88 -15.19
N LEU A 189 4.65 -8.67 -16.23
CA LEU A 189 5.59 -8.30 -17.30
C LEU A 189 5.08 -7.09 -18.11
N ASP A 190 3.81 -7.11 -18.53
CA ASP A 190 3.11 -6.00 -19.20
C ASP A 190 3.11 -4.68 -18.39
N ALA A 191 3.39 -4.76 -17.08
CA ALA A 191 3.55 -3.62 -16.18
C ALA A 191 5.02 -3.24 -15.93
N ILE A 192 5.94 -4.21 -15.83
CA ILE A 192 7.39 -3.98 -15.69
C ILE A 192 7.93 -3.25 -16.92
N GLU A 193 7.44 -3.55 -18.12
CA GLU A 193 7.79 -2.82 -19.35
C GLU A 193 7.46 -1.31 -19.27
N LYS A 194 6.45 -0.94 -18.49
CA LYS A 194 5.95 0.45 -18.32
C LYS A 194 6.54 1.13 -17.09
N ASP A 195 6.92 0.38 -16.07
CA ASP A 195 7.47 0.87 -14.80
C ASP A 195 8.64 -0.02 -14.33
N GLN A 196 9.78 0.14 -14.99
CA GLN A 196 11.05 -0.50 -14.61
C GLN A 196 11.65 0.05 -13.31
N THR A 197 10.97 1.00 -12.64
CA THR A 197 11.49 1.69 -11.44
C THR A 197 10.90 1.16 -10.14
N SER A 198 9.84 0.33 -10.21
CA SER A 198 9.07 -0.12 -9.06
C SER A 198 9.49 -1.51 -8.55
N PRO A 199 10.18 -1.61 -7.38
CA PRO A 199 10.58 -2.91 -6.81
C PRO A 199 9.38 -3.82 -6.57
N LYS A 200 8.22 -3.24 -6.28
CA LYS A 200 6.99 -3.97 -6.03
C LYS A 200 6.60 -4.86 -7.20
N LEU A 201 6.80 -4.46 -8.46
CA LEU A 201 6.45 -5.33 -9.59
C LEU A 201 7.31 -6.59 -9.62
N TYR A 202 8.63 -6.42 -9.56
CA TYR A 202 9.61 -7.53 -9.51
C TYR A 202 9.36 -8.47 -8.31
N LEU A 203 8.99 -7.95 -7.14
CA LEU A 203 8.66 -8.78 -5.97
C LEU A 203 7.39 -9.62 -6.13
N ASN A 204 6.42 -9.15 -6.92
CA ASN A 204 5.20 -9.94 -7.21
C ASN A 204 5.46 -10.99 -8.28
N LEU A 205 6.39 -10.72 -9.21
CA LEU A 205 6.88 -11.70 -10.16
C LEU A 205 7.66 -12.79 -9.42
N LEU A 206 8.56 -12.40 -8.51
CA LEU A 206 9.30 -13.35 -7.66
C LEU A 206 8.35 -14.24 -6.83
N GLU A 207 7.35 -13.68 -6.13
CA GLU A 207 6.37 -14.51 -5.38
C GLU A 207 5.61 -15.49 -6.29
N LEU A 208 5.37 -15.12 -7.55
CA LEU A 208 4.70 -15.98 -8.50
C LEU A 208 5.56 -17.20 -8.85
N GLU A 209 6.85 -17.00 -9.16
CA GLU A 209 7.75 -18.11 -9.50
C GLU A 209 8.04 -19.00 -8.28
N TYR A 210 8.21 -18.41 -7.09
CA TYR A 210 8.30 -19.13 -5.81
C TYR A 210 6.99 -19.82 -5.37
N SER A 211 5.87 -19.66 -6.09
CA SER A 211 4.61 -20.34 -5.77
C SER A 211 4.44 -21.72 -6.41
N GLY A 212 5.38 -22.12 -7.27
CA GLY A 212 5.50 -23.47 -7.82
C GLY A 212 6.58 -24.30 -7.11
N ASP A 213 7.09 -25.33 -7.80
CA ASP A 213 8.31 -26.02 -7.37
C ASP A 213 9.52 -25.13 -7.67
N VAL A 214 10.22 -24.74 -6.60
CA VAL A 214 11.37 -23.83 -6.63
C VAL A 214 12.54 -24.39 -7.44
N THR A 215 12.72 -25.71 -7.46
CA THR A 215 13.80 -26.37 -8.21
C THR A 215 13.48 -26.45 -9.71
N GLN A 216 12.22 -26.69 -10.06
CA GLN A 216 11.78 -26.70 -11.47
C GLN A 216 11.71 -25.29 -12.07
N ASN A 217 11.44 -24.28 -11.23
CA ASN A 217 11.36 -22.88 -11.61
C ASN A 217 12.69 -22.11 -11.51
N GLU A 218 13.81 -22.76 -11.18
CA GLU A 218 15.12 -22.10 -10.94
C GLU A 218 15.47 -21.10 -12.06
N ALA A 219 15.35 -21.49 -13.33
CA ALA A 219 15.64 -20.64 -14.48
C ALA A 219 14.74 -19.39 -14.58
N GLU A 220 13.45 -19.50 -14.23
CA GLU A 220 12.50 -18.36 -14.24
C GLU A 220 12.72 -17.45 -13.02
N ILE A 221 13.10 -18.02 -11.86
CA ILE A 221 13.49 -17.29 -10.66
C ILE A 221 14.76 -16.47 -10.93
N LEU A 222 15.79 -17.09 -11.51
CA LEU A 222 17.03 -16.38 -11.92
C LEU A 222 16.75 -15.31 -12.98
N ALA A 223 15.94 -15.60 -14.00
CA ALA A 223 15.51 -14.60 -14.98
C ALA A 223 14.68 -13.45 -14.35
N CYS A 224 13.99 -13.69 -13.24
CA CYS A 224 13.34 -12.63 -12.45
C CYS A 224 14.36 -11.78 -11.70
N PHE A 225 15.37 -12.39 -11.05
CA PHE A 225 16.47 -11.68 -10.41
C PHE A 225 17.28 -10.84 -11.41
N ASP A 226 17.73 -11.41 -12.53
CA ASP A 226 18.54 -10.71 -13.53
C ASP A 226 17.78 -9.54 -14.16
N ARG A 227 16.47 -9.67 -14.39
CA ARG A 227 15.61 -8.57 -14.86
C ARG A 227 15.44 -7.47 -13.80
N ALA A 228 15.51 -7.80 -12.52
CA ALA A 228 15.52 -6.82 -11.42
C ALA A 228 16.89 -6.12 -11.29
N LEU A 229 17.99 -6.81 -11.52
CA LEU A 229 19.35 -6.28 -11.43
C LEU A 229 19.72 -5.34 -12.60
N ASN A 230 19.24 -5.66 -13.80
CA ASN A 230 19.37 -4.84 -15.01
C ASN A 230 18.29 -3.74 -15.12
N SER A 231 17.46 -3.54 -14.09
CA SER A 231 16.39 -2.53 -14.09
C SER A 231 16.88 -1.11 -13.82
N GLN A 232 15.98 -0.14 -14.00
CA GLN A 232 16.19 1.27 -13.64
C GLN A 232 15.85 1.56 -12.16
N MET A 233 15.80 0.54 -11.30
CA MET A 233 15.54 0.70 -9.87
C MET A 233 16.70 1.38 -9.11
N PRO A 234 16.42 2.05 -7.98
CA PRO A 234 17.43 2.58 -7.07
C PRO A 234 18.47 1.51 -6.67
N LEU A 235 19.75 1.91 -6.53
CA LEU A 235 20.86 1.00 -6.25
C LEU A 235 20.62 0.14 -5.00
N GLU A 236 20.06 0.72 -3.92
CA GLU A 236 19.66 0.01 -2.70
C GLU A 236 18.65 -1.13 -2.97
N SER A 237 17.68 -0.91 -3.86
CA SER A 237 16.71 -1.94 -4.24
C SER A 237 17.37 -3.03 -5.09
N ARG A 238 18.26 -2.67 -6.02
CA ARG A 238 18.98 -3.66 -6.86
C ARG A 238 19.97 -4.48 -6.03
N LEU A 239 20.66 -3.87 -5.07
CA LEU A 239 21.48 -4.56 -4.07
C LEU A 239 20.69 -5.62 -3.30
N LEU A 240 19.50 -5.26 -2.81
CA LEU A 240 18.64 -6.18 -2.07
C LEU A 240 18.09 -7.34 -2.91
N PHE A 241 17.92 -7.15 -4.23
CA PHE A 241 17.67 -8.25 -5.16
C PHE A 241 18.92 -9.11 -5.39
N CYS A 242 20.12 -8.52 -5.41
CA CYS A 242 21.37 -9.24 -5.64
C CYS A 242 21.74 -10.11 -4.44
N GLN A 243 21.59 -9.58 -3.22
CA GLN A 243 21.71 -10.34 -1.98
C GLN A 243 20.78 -11.57 -2.00
N ARG A 244 19.52 -11.39 -2.41
CA ARG A 244 18.56 -12.50 -2.51
C ARG A 244 18.84 -13.51 -3.61
N LYS A 245 19.47 -13.08 -4.72
CA LYS A 245 19.97 -13.99 -5.77
C LYS A 245 21.05 -14.90 -5.21
N VAL A 246 21.94 -14.37 -4.35
CA VAL A 246 22.94 -15.17 -3.62
C VAL A 246 22.28 -16.10 -2.61
N GLU A 247 21.46 -15.58 -1.68
CA GLU A 247 20.74 -16.38 -0.67
C GLU A 247 19.95 -17.55 -1.31
N PHE A 248 19.29 -17.29 -2.45
CA PHE A 248 18.57 -18.30 -3.23
C PHE A 248 19.49 -19.39 -3.81
N LEU A 249 20.63 -19.00 -4.38
CA LEU A 249 21.60 -19.92 -4.96
C LEU A 249 22.37 -20.72 -3.89
N GLU A 250 22.45 -20.24 -2.65
CA GLU A 250 23.00 -20.98 -1.51
C GLU A 250 22.02 -22.05 -1.00
N ASP A 251 20.73 -21.71 -0.83
CA ASP A 251 19.71 -22.64 -0.34
C ASP A 251 19.24 -23.67 -1.40
N PHE A 252 19.25 -23.31 -2.70
CA PHE A 252 18.59 -24.10 -3.77
C PHE A 252 19.36 -24.24 -5.09
N GLY A 253 20.51 -23.59 -5.25
CA GLY A 253 21.19 -23.48 -6.56
C GLY A 253 21.77 -24.79 -7.08
N SER A 254 21.61 -25.06 -8.38
CA SER A 254 22.10 -26.30 -9.02
C SER A 254 23.55 -26.23 -9.53
N ASP A 255 24.12 -25.04 -9.72
CA ASP A 255 25.51 -24.84 -10.18
C ASP A 255 26.27 -23.80 -9.33
N ILE A 256 27.35 -24.27 -8.71
CA ILE A 256 28.30 -23.45 -7.91
C ILE A 256 28.90 -22.29 -8.71
N ASN A 257 29.08 -22.42 -10.03
CA ASN A 257 29.63 -21.34 -10.86
C ASN A 257 28.66 -20.14 -10.95
N VAL A 258 27.35 -20.41 -10.95
CA VAL A 258 26.31 -19.37 -10.95
C VAL A 258 26.26 -18.66 -9.60
N LEU A 259 26.44 -19.39 -8.49
CA LEU A 259 26.57 -18.81 -7.15
C LEU A 259 27.80 -17.90 -7.02
N VAL A 260 28.98 -18.34 -7.48
CA VAL A 260 30.21 -17.51 -7.48
C VAL A 260 29.99 -16.23 -8.31
N ALA A 261 29.39 -16.33 -9.50
CA ALA A 261 29.10 -15.16 -10.33
C ALA A 261 28.11 -14.18 -9.65
N ALA A 262 27.09 -14.68 -8.94
CA ALA A 262 26.18 -13.85 -8.15
C ALA A 262 26.88 -13.15 -6.97
N TYR A 263 27.84 -13.82 -6.33
CA TYR A 263 28.69 -13.24 -5.28
C TYR A 263 29.58 -12.10 -5.81
N GLU A 264 30.18 -12.26 -7.00
CA GLU A 264 30.96 -11.20 -7.66
C GLU A 264 30.09 -9.99 -8.04
N GLU A 265 28.90 -10.24 -8.59
CA GLU A 265 27.90 -9.21 -8.92
C GLU A 265 27.47 -8.42 -7.68
N HIS A 266 27.19 -9.12 -6.57
CA HIS A 266 26.82 -8.48 -5.29
C HIS A 266 27.96 -7.61 -4.75
N GLN A 267 29.20 -8.12 -4.71
CA GLN A 267 30.36 -7.34 -4.27
C GLN A 267 30.58 -6.10 -5.14
N LYS A 268 30.37 -6.18 -6.45
CA LYS A 268 30.49 -5.04 -7.36
C LYS A 268 29.45 -3.97 -7.04
N LEU A 269 28.17 -4.33 -6.97
CA LEU A 269 27.09 -3.40 -6.61
C LEU A 269 27.27 -2.80 -5.21
N GLN A 270 27.87 -3.55 -4.27
CA GLN A 270 28.15 -3.06 -2.93
C GLN A 270 29.24 -1.97 -2.95
N LYS A 271 30.32 -2.19 -3.70
CA LYS A 271 31.39 -1.20 -3.94
C LYS A 271 30.86 0.04 -4.65
N GLU A 272 29.91 -0.10 -5.57
CA GLU A 272 29.21 1.03 -6.21
C GLU A 272 28.35 1.87 -5.23
N SER A 273 27.97 1.34 -4.06
CA SER A 273 27.16 2.04 -3.05
C SER A 273 27.95 2.80 -1.97
N GLU A 274 29.19 2.41 -1.70
CA GLU A 274 30.07 3.10 -0.74
C GLU A 274 30.39 4.58 -1.06
N PRO A 275 30.69 5.02 -2.30
CA PRO A 275 31.22 6.36 -2.57
C PRO A 275 30.26 7.50 -2.24
N THR A 276 28.97 7.22 -2.07
CA THR A 276 27.95 8.22 -1.70
C THR A 276 28.00 8.59 -0.21
N LYS A 277 28.49 7.72 0.67
CA LYS A 277 28.55 7.99 2.13
C LYS A 277 29.78 8.80 2.55
N ARG A 278 30.96 8.50 2.00
CA ARG A 278 32.25 9.11 2.44
C ARG A 278 32.49 10.55 1.97
N LYS A 279 31.63 11.11 1.10
CA LYS A 279 31.79 12.49 0.56
C LYS A 279 31.10 13.61 1.37
N ALA A 280 30.45 13.29 2.48
CA ALA A 280 29.71 14.26 3.30
C ALA A 280 30.46 14.73 4.57
N GLU A 281 31.50 14.02 5.02
CA GLU A 281 32.04 14.18 6.39
C GLU A 281 33.57 14.40 6.45
N ASN A 282 34.35 13.95 5.46
CA ASN A 282 35.80 14.10 5.45
C ASN A 282 36.25 15.51 4.98
N GLY A 283 35.97 16.51 5.81
CA GLY A 283 36.40 17.90 5.67
C GLY A 283 37.46 18.32 6.68
N TYR A 284 38.56 17.57 6.80
CA TYR A 284 39.74 17.97 7.57
C TYR A 284 41.04 17.57 6.87
N ASP A 285 42.11 18.33 7.13
CA ASP A 285 43.32 18.39 6.32
C ASP A 285 44.44 17.42 6.79
N SER A 286 45.44 17.22 5.95
CA SER A 286 46.55 16.29 6.12
C SER A 286 47.68 16.85 6.99
N SER A 287 48.26 16.01 7.86
CA SER A 287 49.72 15.74 7.90
C SER A 287 50.17 14.92 9.13
N GLN A 288 51.40 14.37 9.03
CA GLN A 288 52.23 13.74 10.08
C GLN A 288 52.00 12.24 10.40
N GLU A 289 52.85 11.45 9.77
CA GLU A 289 53.29 10.08 10.10
C GLU A 289 54.50 10.13 11.10
N PRO A 290 55.15 9.02 11.58
CA PRO A 290 54.83 7.58 11.44
C PRO A 290 55.08 6.67 12.70
N ASP A 291 54.76 5.38 12.53
CA ASP A 291 55.42 4.15 13.09
C ASP A 291 55.31 3.77 14.60
N ALA A 292 55.54 2.46 14.83
CA ALA A 292 56.06 1.77 16.04
C ALA A 292 55.19 0.69 16.75
N LYS A 293 54.88 -0.39 16.01
CA LYS A 293 55.27 -1.79 16.36
C LYS A 293 54.99 -2.35 17.78
N ARG A 294 54.11 -3.35 17.90
CA ARG A 294 54.24 -4.47 18.88
C ARG A 294 53.56 -5.78 18.46
N GLN A 295 54.22 -6.90 18.79
CA GLN A 295 53.79 -8.31 18.68
C GLN A 295 52.76 -8.67 19.78
N ARG A 296 52.10 -9.84 19.85
CA ARG A 296 52.48 -11.23 19.46
C ARG A 296 51.23 -12.17 19.43
N VAL A 297 51.40 -13.36 18.83
CA VAL A 297 50.80 -14.73 19.06
C VAL A 297 49.95 -14.97 20.33
N ASP A 298 49.10 -16.00 20.50
CA ASP A 298 48.49 -17.15 19.74
C ASP A 298 47.49 -17.80 20.75
N ASP A 299 46.58 -18.77 20.50
CA ASP A 299 45.93 -19.44 19.35
C ASP A 299 44.69 -20.22 19.93
N GLY A 300 43.81 -20.82 19.11
CA GLY A 300 42.85 -21.83 19.60
C GLY A 300 41.60 -22.11 18.74
N SER A 301 41.46 -23.32 18.23
CA SER A 301 40.24 -23.95 17.68
C SER A 301 40.39 -25.49 17.71
N PRO A 302 39.33 -26.31 17.59
CA PRO A 302 37.93 -25.98 17.25
C PRO A 302 36.92 -26.44 18.32
N ASP A 303 35.61 -26.26 18.08
CA ASP A 303 34.73 -27.43 17.82
C ASP A 303 33.34 -27.03 17.28
N ALA A 304 32.62 -27.98 16.67
CA ALA A 304 31.41 -27.71 15.88
C ALA A 304 30.08 -28.08 16.60
N ALA A 305 29.16 -27.12 16.76
CA ALA A 305 27.80 -27.37 17.22
C ALA A 305 26.79 -26.24 16.86
N ASN A 306 26.45 -26.05 15.58
CA ASN A 306 25.26 -25.29 15.15
C ASN A 306 24.89 -25.63 13.70
N ALA A 307 23.93 -26.54 13.50
CA ALA A 307 23.49 -27.00 12.17
C ALA A 307 22.00 -27.36 12.10
N VAL A 308 21.16 -26.74 12.94
CA VAL A 308 19.69 -26.97 12.99
C VAL A 308 18.88 -25.67 13.20
N ALA A 309 19.53 -24.52 13.42
CA ALA A 309 18.86 -23.28 13.83
C ALA A 309 18.39 -22.39 12.66
N ASP A 310 19.18 -22.27 11.58
CA ASP A 310 18.99 -21.20 10.58
C ASP A 310 17.77 -21.38 9.66
N THR A 311 17.37 -22.61 9.34
CA THR A 311 16.23 -22.86 8.42
C THR A 311 14.92 -22.26 8.98
N GLN A 312 14.77 -22.21 10.30
CA GLN A 312 13.64 -21.56 10.97
C GLN A 312 13.77 -20.03 11.00
N ALA A 313 15.01 -19.51 11.07
CA ALA A 313 15.31 -18.07 11.10
C ALA A 313 15.13 -17.41 9.73
N ASN A 314 15.63 -18.03 8.65
CA ASN A 314 15.60 -17.46 7.30
C ASN A 314 14.14 -17.28 6.79
N ASN A 315 13.28 -18.28 7.06
CA ASN A 315 11.84 -18.19 6.76
C ASN A 315 11.14 -17.04 7.52
N SER A 316 11.57 -16.77 8.77
CA SER A 316 11.08 -15.65 9.58
C SER A 316 11.54 -14.30 9.01
N ALA A 317 12.77 -14.19 8.51
CA ALA A 317 13.30 -12.99 7.87
C ALA A 317 12.53 -12.64 6.57
N TYR A 318 12.29 -13.63 5.71
CA TYR A 318 11.46 -13.47 4.50
C TYR A 318 10.06 -12.97 4.86
N ASN A 319 9.39 -13.58 5.84
CA ASN A 319 8.06 -13.18 6.29
C ASN A 319 8.03 -11.77 6.93
N ASN A 320 9.02 -11.43 7.75
CA ASN A 320 9.14 -10.09 8.35
C ASN A 320 9.28 -9.01 7.27
N TRP A 321 10.20 -9.22 6.32
CA TRP A 321 10.47 -8.25 5.27
C TRP A 321 9.29 -8.09 4.31
N TYR A 322 8.62 -9.20 3.97
CA TYR A 322 7.37 -9.18 3.22
C TYR A 322 6.30 -8.36 3.96
N GLN A 323 6.13 -8.56 5.27
CA GLN A 323 5.24 -7.72 6.08
C GLN A 323 5.66 -6.25 6.16
N GLN A 324 6.95 -5.89 6.13
CA GLN A 324 7.34 -4.47 6.08
C GLN A 324 7.00 -3.80 4.73
N GLN A 325 7.31 -4.44 3.60
CA GLN A 325 6.99 -3.88 2.28
C GLN A 325 5.48 -3.87 1.97
N TYR A 326 4.71 -4.84 2.50
CA TYR A 326 3.25 -4.86 2.40
C TYR A 326 2.53 -4.09 3.51
N GLY A 327 3.15 -3.81 4.65
CA GLY A 327 2.54 -3.12 5.79
C GLY A 327 2.02 -1.73 5.41
N GLY A 328 2.78 -1.02 4.58
CA GLY A 328 2.37 0.27 4.00
C GLY A 328 1.22 0.22 2.98
N TRP A 329 0.83 -0.96 2.48
CA TRP A 329 -0.22 -1.15 1.46
C TRP A 329 -1.15 -2.36 1.73
N GLY A 330 -1.36 -2.66 3.02
CA GLY A 330 -2.20 -3.76 3.49
C GLY A 330 -2.69 -3.61 4.93
N GLN A 331 -1.77 -3.44 5.89
CA GLN A 331 -2.12 -3.42 7.33
C GLN A 331 -2.33 -1.99 7.88
N ASN A 332 -1.39 -1.07 7.67
CA ASN A 332 -1.37 0.18 8.45
C ASN A 332 -2.50 1.17 8.08
N SER A 333 -3.05 1.11 6.87
CA SER A 333 -4.24 1.88 6.49
C SER A 333 -5.56 1.31 7.04
N TRP A 334 -5.56 0.11 7.62
CA TRP A 334 -6.71 -0.48 8.33
C TRP A 334 -6.55 -0.37 9.86
N GLY A 335 -5.31 -0.30 10.36
CA GLY A 335 -5.00 -0.19 11.79
C GLY A 335 -5.59 1.03 12.51
N GLN A 336 -5.93 2.13 11.82
CA GLN A 336 -6.53 3.30 12.46
C GLN A 336 -8.04 3.13 12.78
N TYR A 337 -8.68 2.06 12.31
CA TYR A 337 -10.08 1.70 12.63
C TYR A 337 -10.20 0.38 13.41
N ASN A 338 -9.22 0.10 14.28
CA ASN A 338 -9.03 -1.19 14.98
C ASN A 338 -10.17 -1.64 15.92
N GLN A 339 -11.26 -0.89 16.04
CA GLN A 339 -12.44 -1.24 16.84
C GLN A 339 -13.31 -2.35 16.21
N TYR A 340 -13.14 -2.63 14.90
CA TYR A 340 -14.01 -3.57 14.16
C TYR A 340 -13.33 -4.88 13.71
N ALA A 341 -12.07 -5.13 14.10
CA ALA A 341 -11.40 -6.41 13.85
C ALA A 341 -12.16 -7.62 14.46
N GLN A 342 -12.91 -7.39 15.54
CA GLN A 342 -13.76 -8.38 16.22
C GLN A 342 -14.83 -9.03 15.33
N TYR A 343 -15.37 -8.34 14.32
CA TYR A 343 -16.46 -8.87 13.49
C TYR A 343 -16.01 -9.86 12.39
N ASN A 344 -14.71 -9.98 12.15
CA ASN A 344 -14.14 -10.86 11.10
C ASN A 344 -13.51 -12.16 11.65
N GLN A 345 -13.60 -12.42 12.96
CA GLN A 345 -12.97 -13.60 13.59
C GLN A 345 -13.85 -14.85 13.61
N TYR A 346 -15.05 -14.82 13.03
CA TYR A 346 -15.99 -15.95 13.03
C TYR A 346 -15.82 -16.87 11.80
N TYR A 347 -14.63 -17.43 11.65
CA TYR A 347 -14.37 -18.56 10.74
C TYR A 347 -14.24 -19.85 11.57
N PRO A 348 -15.31 -20.67 11.71
CA PRO A 348 -15.11 -22.08 12.02
C PRO A 348 -14.35 -22.75 10.84
N PRO A 349 -13.49 -23.74 11.11
CA PRO A 349 -12.87 -24.52 10.04
C PRO A 349 -13.94 -25.29 9.25
N PRO A 350 -13.67 -25.65 7.98
CA PRO A 350 -14.58 -26.51 7.22
C PRO A 350 -14.71 -27.88 7.90
N PRO A 351 -15.88 -28.54 7.80
CA PRO A 351 -16.03 -29.91 8.29
C PRO A 351 -15.12 -30.88 7.50
N THR A 352 -14.60 -31.87 8.21
CA THR A 352 -13.84 -33.02 7.70
C THR A 352 -14.76 -34.14 7.21
#